data_AF-A0A6J7JY00-F1
#
_entry.id   AF-A0A6J7JY00-F1
#
_cell.length_a   1.000
_cell.length_b   1.000
_cell.length_c   1.000
_cell.angle_alpha   90.00
_cell.angle_beta   90.00
_cell.angle_gamma   90.00
#
_symmetry.space_group_name_H-M   'P 1'
#
loop_
_entity.id
_entity.type
_entity.pdbx_description
1 polymer ?
#
loop_
_entity_poly.entity_id
_entity_poly.type
_entity_poly.pdbx_seq_one_letter_code
_entity_poly.pdbx_strand_id
1 'polypeptide(L)'
;MLWQRTATGRVLVVRIEGDLSLAQRRLDAASALGSRADALVDESELLPFPRTTAALRSVAMPSDAPALGSERLVRLATSSSARAGVSSRLELHRVPLRATRALALSGDAVKGSDAFTIEELQRRVAARFPAADQLPGRPALDGLLADAGLDLRWTPFENADGGRYEAPSAKLLTSVTRYASSVARADTVVTATARPPLVGAVDPAVAEATAFERRVEAVVTGGGLLSLLVDGRLLDDAIRELQRWPVTVVDLDAVIVRACREAASSMGVAWDIVLRADADEPGSKARGRLARLIAEAMPSVEVQLIDLSGVLVLGNLGLLARYGQLGLLDRLRTQMLGNGPLRACVLLLPADEQGDRPQIDGHAVPALTPNEWARVPRAWLKNLHRGAAA
;
A
#
# COMPACT_ATOMS: atom_id res chain seq x y z
N MET A 1 19.70 0.31 -35.58
CA MET A 1 19.74 0.23 -34.10
C MET A 1 21.17 0.42 -33.67
N LEU A 2 21.41 1.03 -32.52
CA LEU A 2 22.74 1.15 -31.91
C LEU A 2 22.75 0.28 -30.65
N TRP A 3 23.88 -0.36 -30.36
CA TRP A 3 24.01 -1.19 -29.19
C TRP A 3 25.36 -0.97 -28.53
N GLN A 4 25.41 -1.17 -27.22
CA GLN A 4 26.62 -1.10 -26.42
C GLN A 4 26.64 -2.27 -25.45
N ARG A 5 27.82 -2.88 -25.31
CA ARG A 5 28.05 -3.89 -24.29
C ARG A 5 28.47 -3.18 -23.01
N THR A 6 27.76 -3.45 -21.91
CA THR A 6 28.19 -2.99 -20.59
C THR A 6 29.46 -3.74 -20.18
N ALA A 7 30.18 -3.21 -19.19
CA ALA A 7 31.35 -3.89 -18.61
C ALA A 7 31.04 -5.31 -18.06
N THR A 8 29.76 -5.64 -17.91
CA THR A 8 29.25 -6.90 -17.37
C THR A 8 28.77 -7.89 -18.42
N GLY A 9 28.95 -7.54 -19.70
CA GLY A 9 28.59 -8.40 -20.82
C GLY A 9 27.13 -8.31 -21.26
N ARG A 10 26.29 -7.53 -20.58
CA ARG A 10 24.90 -7.24 -21.00
C ARG A 10 24.91 -6.30 -22.21
N VAL A 11 23.91 -6.43 -23.08
CA VAL A 11 23.79 -5.63 -24.30
C VAL A 11 22.64 -4.64 -24.13
N LEU A 12 22.97 -3.35 -24.12
CA LEU A 12 22.01 -2.27 -24.21
C LEU A 12 21.75 -1.99 -25.69
N VAL A 13 20.48 -1.91 -26.08
CA VAL A 13 20.08 -1.62 -27.46
C VAL A 13 19.18 -0.40 -27.45
N VAL A 14 19.46 0.55 -28.33
CA VAL A 14 18.62 1.72 -28.57
C VAL A 14 18.22 1.78 -30.03
N ARG A 15 16.94 2.09 -30.27
CA ARG A 15 16.47 2.39 -31.62
C ARG A 15 17.02 3.74 -32.04
N ILE A 16 17.57 3.80 -33.26
CA ILE A 16 18.02 5.06 -33.84
C ILE A 16 16.79 5.71 -34.47
N GLU A 17 16.37 6.84 -33.92
CA GLU A 17 15.31 7.70 -34.45
C GLU A 17 15.95 9.06 -34.74
N GLY A 18 16.58 9.19 -35.91
CA GLY A 18 17.36 10.38 -36.29
C GLY A 18 18.84 10.26 -35.99
N ASP A 19 19.39 11.19 -35.20
CA ASP A 19 20.84 11.39 -35.00
C ASP A 19 21.51 10.24 -34.20
N LEU A 20 22.62 9.71 -34.73
CA LEU A 20 23.47 8.72 -34.08
C LEU A 20 24.07 9.22 -32.76
N SER A 21 24.42 10.52 -32.68
CA SER A 21 24.96 11.13 -31.47
C SER A 21 23.97 11.05 -30.31
N LEU A 22 22.69 11.09 -30.63
CA LEU A 22 21.60 11.03 -29.67
C LEU A 22 21.36 9.63 -29.14
N ALA A 23 21.39 8.65 -30.04
CA ALA A 23 21.36 7.24 -29.67
C ALA A 23 22.52 6.91 -28.71
N GLN A 24 23.73 7.42 -28.97
CA GLN A 24 24.89 7.22 -28.08
C GLN A 24 24.67 7.85 -26.70
N ARG A 25 24.22 9.11 -26.61
CA ARG A 25 23.94 9.78 -25.32
C ARG A 25 22.91 9.02 -24.48
N ARG A 26 21.90 8.40 -25.10
CA ARG A 26 20.90 7.58 -24.40
C ARG A 26 21.49 6.27 -23.86
N LEU A 27 22.41 5.64 -24.60
CA LEU A 27 23.15 4.45 -24.11
C LEU A 27 24.08 4.80 -22.95
N ASP A 28 24.77 5.95 -23.04
CA ASP A 28 25.64 6.44 -21.97
C ASP A 28 24.84 6.71 -20.69
N ALA A 29 23.66 7.35 -20.81
CA ALA A 29 22.77 7.61 -19.69
C ALA A 29 22.22 6.31 -19.06
N ALA A 30 21.83 5.33 -19.88
CA ALA A 30 21.41 4.02 -19.38
C ALA A 30 22.54 3.29 -18.66
N SER A 31 23.78 3.42 -19.14
CA SER A 31 24.98 2.88 -18.48
C SER A 31 25.26 3.60 -17.16
N ALA A 32 25.12 4.93 -17.11
CA ALA A 32 25.28 5.72 -15.89
C ALA A 32 24.23 5.38 -14.82
N LEU A 33 22.98 5.11 -15.22
CA LEU A 33 21.94 4.59 -14.33
C LEU A 33 22.32 3.23 -13.75
N GLY A 34 22.91 2.34 -14.57
CA GLY A 34 23.44 1.06 -14.12
C GLY A 34 24.55 1.21 -13.08
N SER A 35 25.54 2.05 -13.35
CA SER A 35 26.63 2.36 -12.42
C SER A 35 26.11 2.98 -11.12
N ARG A 36 25.09 3.84 -11.19
CA ARG A 36 24.47 4.42 -9.99
C ARG A 36 23.74 3.36 -9.16
N ALA A 37 23.01 2.44 -9.79
CA ALA A 37 22.39 1.33 -9.09
C ALA A 37 23.44 0.42 -8.42
N ASP A 38 24.57 0.18 -9.08
CA ASP A 38 25.70 -0.57 -8.51
C ASP A 38 26.30 0.10 -7.27
N ALA A 39 26.44 1.43 -7.26
CA ALA A 39 26.90 2.17 -6.09
C ALA A 39 25.88 2.10 -4.93
N LEU A 40 24.59 2.21 -5.24
CA LEU A 40 23.53 2.19 -4.23
C LEU A 40 23.44 0.85 -3.48
N VAL A 41 23.71 -0.27 -4.16
CA VAL A 41 23.72 -1.61 -3.53
C VAL A 41 25.03 -1.93 -2.80
N ASP A 42 26.08 -1.12 -2.99
CA ASP A 42 27.29 -1.17 -2.16
C ASP A 42 27.11 -0.37 -0.85
N GLU A 43 26.34 0.73 -0.89
CA GLU A 43 26.03 1.57 0.26
C GLU A 43 24.94 0.96 1.17
N SER A 44 23.98 0.25 0.58
CA SER A 44 22.84 -0.31 1.30
C SER A 44 22.48 -1.68 0.79
N GLU A 45 22.25 -2.61 1.70
CA GLU A 45 21.93 -3.99 1.36
C GLU A 45 20.53 -4.15 0.74
N LEU A 46 19.58 -3.32 1.18
CA LEU A 46 18.23 -3.25 0.63
C LEU A 46 17.76 -1.80 0.61
N LEU A 47 17.62 -1.22 -0.56
CA LEU A 47 17.24 0.18 -0.71
C LEU A 47 15.76 0.32 -1.10
N PRO A 48 14.91 0.98 -0.28
CA PRO A 48 13.49 1.15 -0.55
C PRO A 48 13.20 1.96 -1.82
N PHE A 49 12.08 1.67 -2.49
CA PHE A 49 11.70 2.30 -3.76
C PHE A 49 11.75 3.85 -3.78
N PRO A 50 11.25 4.58 -2.76
CA PRO A 50 11.35 6.05 -2.76
C PRO A 50 12.80 6.57 -2.75
N ARG A 51 13.69 5.92 -2.00
CA ARG A 51 15.11 6.29 -1.93
C ARG A 51 15.85 5.92 -3.20
N THR A 52 15.57 4.72 -3.73
CA THR A 52 16.06 4.26 -5.02
C THR A 52 15.71 5.24 -6.14
N THR A 53 14.44 5.63 -6.24
CA THR A 53 13.97 6.52 -7.31
C THR A 53 14.52 7.93 -7.18
N ALA A 54 14.59 8.48 -5.96
CA ALA A 54 15.23 9.76 -5.72
C ALA A 54 16.71 9.76 -6.14
N ALA A 55 17.46 8.71 -5.79
CA ALA A 55 18.87 8.59 -6.12
C ALA A 55 19.14 8.32 -7.60
N LEU A 56 18.25 7.63 -8.32
CA LEU A 56 18.37 7.43 -9.76
C LEU A 56 17.99 8.67 -10.56
N ARG A 57 17.06 9.50 -10.06
CA ARG A 57 16.68 10.77 -10.70
C ARG A 57 17.77 11.84 -10.65
N SER A 58 18.82 11.67 -9.84
CA SER A 58 19.97 12.57 -9.84
C SER A 58 20.95 12.29 -11.00
N VAL A 59 20.77 11.19 -11.74
CA VAL A 59 21.58 10.91 -12.93
C VAL A 59 21.08 11.78 -14.08
N ALA A 60 22.00 12.52 -14.71
CA ALA A 60 21.67 13.39 -15.83
C ALA A 60 21.15 12.57 -17.02
N MET A 61 19.93 12.89 -17.47
CA MET A 61 19.34 12.32 -18.67
C MET A 61 19.44 13.31 -19.84
N PRO A 62 19.62 12.84 -21.09
CA PRO A 62 19.55 13.70 -22.27
C PRO A 62 18.20 14.43 -22.31
N SER A 63 18.21 15.72 -22.67
CA SER A 63 17.01 16.59 -22.63
C SER A 63 15.89 16.16 -23.59
N ASP A 64 16.24 15.38 -24.61
CA ASP A 64 15.34 14.79 -25.61
C ASP A 64 14.83 13.39 -25.21
N ALA A 65 15.34 12.82 -24.11
CA ALA A 65 14.94 11.49 -23.68
C ALA A 65 13.49 11.52 -23.19
N PRO A 66 12.67 10.50 -23.53
CA PRO A 66 11.31 10.43 -23.04
C PRO A 66 11.31 10.36 -21.51
N ALA A 67 10.36 11.07 -20.88
CA ALA A 67 10.20 11.03 -19.43
C ALA A 67 9.90 9.60 -18.97
N LEU A 68 10.81 9.01 -18.20
CA LEU A 68 10.64 7.67 -17.65
C LEU A 68 9.87 7.74 -16.34
N GLY A 69 8.75 7.02 -16.27
CA GLY A 69 8.07 6.74 -15.00
C GLY A 69 9.01 6.03 -14.02
N SER A 70 8.82 6.27 -12.72
CA SER A 70 9.73 5.82 -11.67
C SER A 70 10.00 4.31 -11.69
N GLU A 71 8.99 3.48 -11.96
CA GLU A 71 9.19 2.03 -12.10
C GLU A 71 10.09 1.66 -13.28
N ARG A 72 9.83 2.25 -14.46
CA ARG A 72 10.64 2.02 -15.67
C ARG A 72 12.08 2.46 -15.48
N LEU A 73 12.29 3.55 -14.74
CA LEU A 73 13.63 4.05 -14.38
C LEU A 73 14.39 3.02 -13.54
N VAL A 74 13.77 2.43 -12.52
CA VAL A 74 14.39 1.41 -11.66
C VAL A 74 14.69 0.14 -12.46
N ARG A 75 13.76 -0.32 -13.29
CA ARG A 75 13.97 -1.50 -14.15
C ARG A 75 15.08 -1.27 -15.17
N LEU A 76 15.14 -0.09 -15.78
CA LEU A 76 16.22 0.28 -16.69
C LEU A 76 17.56 0.26 -15.96
N ALA A 77 17.67 0.96 -14.82
CA ALA A 77 18.90 1.01 -14.03
C ALA A 77 19.40 -0.39 -13.61
N THR A 78 18.51 -1.26 -13.13
CA THR A 78 18.87 -2.62 -12.72
C THR A 78 19.20 -3.53 -13.89
N SER A 79 18.52 -3.38 -15.02
CA SER A 79 18.87 -4.10 -16.26
C SER A 79 20.23 -3.68 -16.82
N SER A 80 20.62 -2.42 -16.64
CA SER A 80 21.92 -1.87 -17.06
C SER A 80 23.05 -2.12 -16.05
N SER A 81 22.73 -2.58 -14.84
CA SER A 81 23.68 -2.74 -13.73
C SER A 81 24.40 -4.09 -13.73
N ALA A 82 25.57 -4.12 -13.09
CA ALA A 82 26.37 -5.33 -12.86
C ALA A 82 25.84 -6.21 -11.73
N ARG A 83 25.51 -5.57 -10.61
CA ARG A 83 25.40 -6.17 -9.28
C ARG A 83 24.09 -5.81 -8.59
N ALA A 84 23.26 -4.95 -9.19
CA ALA A 84 21.97 -4.57 -8.64
C ALA A 84 20.86 -5.38 -9.30
N GLY A 85 19.96 -5.87 -8.45
CA GLY A 85 18.69 -6.46 -8.86
C GLY A 85 17.54 -5.73 -8.18
N VAL A 86 16.33 -6.11 -8.56
CA VAL A 86 15.10 -5.48 -8.07
C VAL A 86 14.18 -6.51 -7.45
N SER A 87 13.64 -6.21 -6.27
CA SER A 87 12.59 -7.02 -5.64
C SER A 87 11.22 -6.77 -6.28
N SER A 88 10.23 -7.60 -5.98
CA SER A 88 8.83 -7.36 -6.38
C SER A 88 8.25 -6.04 -5.86
N ARG A 89 8.85 -5.45 -4.81
CA ARG A 89 8.48 -4.14 -4.26
C ARG A 89 9.28 -2.97 -4.85
N LEU A 90 10.03 -3.21 -5.93
CA LEU A 90 10.92 -2.22 -6.55
C LEU A 90 12.04 -1.73 -5.61
N GLU A 91 12.44 -2.57 -4.66
CA GLU A 91 13.59 -2.32 -3.79
C GLU A 91 14.86 -2.78 -4.51
N LEU A 92 15.95 -2.01 -4.39
CA LEU A 92 17.26 -2.44 -4.91
C LEU A 92 17.94 -3.35 -3.92
N HIS A 93 18.57 -4.41 -4.42
CA HIS A 93 19.43 -5.29 -3.64
C HIS A 93 20.66 -5.73 -4.44
N ARG A 94 21.66 -6.25 -3.74
CA ARG A 94 22.84 -6.84 -4.36
C ARG A 94 22.57 -8.22 -4.96
N VAL A 95 23.21 -8.52 -6.09
CA VAL A 95 23.19 -9.78 -6.83
C VAL A 95 24.64 -10.29 -6.96
N PRO A 96 24.92 -11.59 -6.71
CA PRO A 96 23.97 -12.61 -6.25
C PRO A 96 23.51 -12.35 -4.82
N LEU A 97 22.25 -12.70 -4.52
CA LEU A 97 21.69 -12.66 -3.18
C LEU A 97 21.59 -14.08 -2.63
N ARG A 98 22.37 -14.38 -1.58
CA ARG A 98 22.38 -15.71 -0.95
C ARG A 98 21.00 -16.06 -0.40
N ALA A 99 20.61 -17.34 -0.50
CA ALA A 99 19.31 -17.84 -0.07
C ALA A 99 18.99 -17.53 1.41
N THR A 100 19.97 -17.64 2.31
CA THR A 100 19.83 -17.25 3.74
C THR A 100 19.45 -15.80 3.91
N ARG A 101 20.08 -14.91 3.14
CA ARG A 101 19.84 -13.48 3.24
C ARG A 101 18.53 -13.08 2.56
N ALA A 102 18.22 -13.69 1.43
CA ALA A 102 16.92 -13.55 0.79
C ALA A 102 15.79 -13.98 1.72
N LEU A 103 15.96 -15.08 2.46
CA LEU A 103 15.02 -15.55 3.48
C LEU A 103 14.88 -14.55 4.63
N ALA A 104 15.98 -14.04 5.19
CA ALA A 104 15.95 -13.03 6.25
C ALA A 104 15.26 -11.72 5.81
N LEU A 105 15.56 -11.23 4.60
CA LEU A 105 14.91 -10.05 3.99
C LEU A 105 13.46 -10.32 3.55
N SER A 106 13.06 -11.59 3.47
CA SER A 106 11.69 -12.04 3.25
C SER A 106 10.97 -12.33 4.56
N GLY A 107 11.59 -12.10 5.72
CA GLY A 107 11.03 -12.44 7.04
C GLY A 107 9.62 -11.88 7.24
N ASP A 108 9.32 -10.67 6.76
CA ASP A 108 7.98 -10.08 6.82
C ASP A 108 6.93 -10.83 5.97
N ALA A 109 7.35 -11.48 4.88
CA ALA A 109 6.49 -12.30 4.02
C ALA A 109 6.30 -13.74 4.55
N VAL A 110 7.19 -14.18 5.45
CA VAL A 110 7.15 -15.47 6.14
C VAL A 110 6.48 -15.37 7.52
N LYS A 111 6.34 -14.17 8.11
CA LYS A 111 5.67 -13.96 9.41
C LYS A 111 4.13 -13.88 9.35
N GLY A 112 3.52 -14.17 8.20
CA GLY A 112 2.08 -14.00 7.96
C GLY A 112 1.24 -15.29 7.94
N SER A 113 1.83 -16.45 8.21
CA SER A 113 1.11 -17.72 8.31
C SER A 113 1.73 -18.58 9.42
N ASP A 114 0.91 -19.32 10.17
CA ASP A 114 1.39 -20.12 11.31
C ASP A 114 2.10 -21.41 10.87
N ALA A 115 2.00 -21.77 9.58
CA ALA A 115 2.67 -22.93 9.01
C ALA A 115 3.08 -22.78 7.53
N PHE A 116 4.19 -23.41 7.13
CA PHE A 116 4.73 -23.38 5.76
C PHE A 116 5.30 -24.72 5.30
N THR A 117 4.98 -25.15 4.08
CA THR A 117 5.76 -26.24 3.45
C THR A 117 7.09 -25.71 2.90
N ILE A 118 8.03 -26.62 2.61
CA ILE A 118 9.33 -26.29 1.99
C ILE A 118 9.12 -25.53 0.68
N GLU A 119 8.22 -26.04 -0.16
CA GLU A 119 7.89 -25.49 -1.48
C GLU A 119 7.26 -24.10 -1.35
N GLU A 120 6.47 -23.87 -0.30
CA GLU A 120 5.86 -22.57 -0.05
C GLU A 120 6.89 -21.53 0.37
N LEU A 121 7.85 -21.88 1.23
CA LEU A 121 8.97 -21.00 1.57
C LEU A 121 9.82 -20.68 0.33
N GLN A 122 10.15 -21.69 -0.47
CA GLN A 122 10.88 -21.53 -1.73
C GLN A 122 10.14 -20.58 -2.68
N ARG A 123 8.83 -20.80 -2.89
CA ARG A 123 7.99 -20.00 -3.78
C ARG A 123 7.90 -18.54 -3.33
N ARG A 124 7.70 -18.29 -2.03
CA ARG A 124 7.56 -16.93 -1.48
C ARG A 124 8.87 -16.15 -1.58
N VAL A 125 10.01 -16.77 -1.27
CA VAL A 125 11.32 -16.11 -1.39
C VAL A 125 11.66 -15.83 -2.85
N ALA A 126 11.44 -16.79 -3.76
CA ALA A 126 11.64 -16.59 -5.20
C ALA A 126 10.72 -15.49 -5.78
N ALA A 127 9.47 -15.39 -5.30
CA ALA A 127 8.53 -14.34 -5.72
C ALA A 127 8.95 -12.94 -5.25
N ARG A 128 9.56 -12.81 -4.07
CA ARG A 128 10.07 -11.53 -3.56
C ARG A 128 11.39 -11.13 -4.23
N PHE A 129 12.30 -12.10 -4.37
CA PHE A 129 13.65 -11.90 -4.88
C PHE A 129 13.96 -12.88 -6.01
N PRO A 130 13.52 -12.59 -7.26
CA PRO A 130 13.71 -13.48 -8.40
C PRO A 130 15.18 -13.74 -8.77
N ALA A 131 16.09 -12.86 -8.35
CA ALA A 131 17.54 -12.96 -8.61
C ALA A 131 18.34 -13.58 -7.45
N ALA A 132 17.66 -14.11 -6.42
CA ALA A 132 18.30 -14.80 -5.31
C ALA A 132 18.58 -16.28 -5.61
N ASP A 133 19.53 -16.85 -4.88
CA ASP A 133 19.78 -18.29 -4.90
C ASP A 133 18.53 -19.05 -4.40
N GLN A 134 18.26 -20.22 -4.99
CA GLN A 134 17.15 -21.06 -4.56
C GLN A 134 17.36 -21.59 -3.14
N LEU A 135 16.30 -21.60 -2.33
CA LEU A 135 16.33 -22.22 -1.01
C LEU A 135 16.45 -23.74 -1.13
N PRO A 136 17.39 -24.39 -0.40
CA PRO A 136 17.50 -25.84 -0.38
C PRO A 136 16.29 -26.48 0.33
N GLY A 137 16.13 -27.79 0.15
CA GLY A 137 15.19 -28.58 0.95
C GLY A 137 15.75 -28.97 2.33
N ARG A 138 15.02 -29.80 3.07
CA ARG A 138 15.52 -30.40 4.31
C ARG A 138 16.62 -31.44 4.02
N PRO A 139 17.61 -31.59 4.93
CA PRO A 139 17.74 -30.94 6.24
C PRO A 139 18.40 -29.55 6.20
N ALA A 140 19.03 -29.16 5.09
CA ALA A 140 19.81 -27.91 5.01
C ALA A 140 18.96 -26.65 5.29
N LEU A 141 17.68 -26.66 4.93
CA LEU A 141 16.74 -25.57 5.17
C LEU A 141 16.57 -25.22 6.66
N ASP A 142 16.69 -26.20 7.56
CA ASP A 142 16.53 -25.98 9.00
C ASP A 142 17.57 -25.00 9.54
N GLY A 143 18.82 -25.18 9.12
CA GLY A 143 19.93 -24.30 9.50
C GLY A 143 19.72 -22.89 8.97
N LEU A 144 19.24 -22.75 7.72
CA LEU A 144 19.00 -21.42 7.14
C LEU A 144 17.85 -20.67 7.82
N LEU A 145 16.81 -21.37 8.28
CA LEU A 145 15.70 -20.76 9.03
C LEU A 145 16.19 -20.26 10.39
N ALA A 146 17.01 -21.06 11.09
CA ALA A 146 17.63 -20.67 12.35
C ALA A 146 18.57 -19.47 12.18
N ASP A 147 19.46 -19.49 11.17
CA ASP A 147 20.39 -18.40 10.85
C ASP A 147 19.65 -17.11 10.45
N ALA A 148 18.47 -17.23 9.85
CA ALA A 148 17.61 -16.10 9.50
C ALA A 148 16.80 -15.55 10.71
N GLY A 149 16.92 -16.17 11.89
CA GLY A 149 16.17 -15.79 13.09
C GLY A 149 14.68 -16.11 13.02
N LEU A 150 14.29 -17.09 12.20
CA LEU A 150 12.93 -17.58 12.09
C LEU A 150 12.77 -18.80 12.99
N ASP A 151 12.08 -18.64 14.13
CA ASP A 151 11.78 -19.75 15.06
C ASP A 151 10.63 -20.59 14.50
N LEU A 152 10.94 -21.41 13.49
CA LEU A 152 10.00 -22.30 12.83
C LEU A 152 10.42 -23.76 13.07
N ARG A 153 9.49 -24.57 13.57
CA ARG A 153 9.73 -25.97 13.93
C ARG A 153 9.12 -26.91 12.91
N TRP A 154 9.85 -27.95 12.53
CA TRP A 154 9.33 -28.94 11.60
C TRP A 154 8.33 -29.88 12.27
N THR A 155 7.12 -29.95 11.71
CA THR A 155 6.05 -30.87 12.08
C THR A 155 5.77 -31.80 10.89
N PRO A 156 6.02 -33.13 11.00
CA PRO A 156 5.69 -34.09 9.95
C PRO A 156 4.17 -34.20 9.73
N PHE A 157 3.74 -34.58 8.52
CA PHE A 157 2.33 -34.90 8.28
C PHE A 157 1.99 -36.31 8.81
N GLU A 158 0.83 -36.47 9.44
CA GLU A 158 0.43 -37.76 10.05
C GLU A 158 0.24 -38.89 9.03
N ASN A 159 -0.07 -38.57 7.75
CA ASN A 159 -0.45 -39.55 6.73
C ASN A 159 0.25 -39.38 5.36
N ALA A 160 1.38 -38.68 5.28
CA ALA A 160 2.11 -38.48 4.03
C ALA A 160 3.61 -38.28 4.25
N ASP A 161 4.42 -38.61 3.22
CA ASP A 161 5.83 -38.24 3.17
C ASP A 161 5.95 -36.72 3.04
N GLY A 162 6.31 -36.05 4.14
CA GLY A 162 6.46 -34.60 4.17
C GLY A 162 6.15 -33.99 5.53
N GLY A 163 6.07 -32.67 5.55
CA GLY A 163 5.75 -31.91 6.75
C GLY A 163 5.72 -30.42 6.47
N ARG A 164 5.51 -29.65 7.52
CA ARG A 164 5.48 -28.19 7.46
C ARG A 164 6.25 -27.60 8.64
N TYR A 165 6.76 -26.40 8.44
CA TYR A 165 7.36 -25.56 9.45
C TYR A 165 6.28 -24.76 10.16
N GLU A 166 6.19 -24.85 11.47
CA GLU A 166 5.19 -24.17 12.30
C GLU A 166 5.84 -23.20 13.27
N ALA A 167 5.22 -22.02 13.46
CA ALA A 167 5.65 -21.10 14.51
C ALA A 167 5.21 -21.64 15.89
N PRO A 168 6.02 -21.49 16.96
CA PRO A 168 5.62 -21.86 18.30
C PRO A 168 4.35 -21.10 18.71
N SER A 169 3.24 -21.82 18.90
CA SER A 169 2.04 -21.25 19.48
C SER A 169 2.36 -20.79 20.91
N ALA A 170 2.19 -19.50 21.22
CA ALA A 170 2.29 -18.97 22.58
C ALA A 170 1.09 -19.43 23.42
N LYS A 171 1.04 -20.72 23.77
CA LYS A 171 0.23 -21.25 24.87
C LYS A 171 1.16 -21.43 26.07
N LEU A 172 0.75 -20.85 27.21
CA LEU A 172 1.46 -20.66 28.50
C LEU A 172 2.43 -19.46 28.56
N LEU A 173 1.97 -18.35 29.14
CA LEU A 173 2.53 -17.81 30.38
C LEU A 173 1.69 -16.61 30.88
N THR A 174 1.20 -16.78 32.11
CA THR A 174 0.59 -15.76 32.95
C THR A 174 1.62 -14.74 33.45
N SER A 175 1.26 -13.45 33.37
CA SER A 175 1.78 -12.29 34.12
C SER A 175 3.20 -11.76 33.84
N VAL A 176 3.26 -10.41 33.73
CA VAL A 176 4.39 -9.46 33.79
C VAL A 176 5.22 -9.21 32.51
N THR A 177 4.92 -8.05 31.90
CA THR A 177 5.70 -7.17 31.00
C THR A 177 6.86 -7.75 30.18
N ARG A 178 6.70 -7.69 28.85
CA ARG A 178 7.75 -7.21 27.93
C ARG A 178 7.10 -6.45 26.77
N TYR A 179 7.38 -5.15 26.71
CA TYR A 179 7.18 -4.33 25.54
C TYR A 179 8.11 -4.82 24.42
N ALA A 180 7.54 -5.37 23.35
CA ALA A 180 8.21 -5.49 22.06
C ALA A 180 7.13 -5.47 20.97
N SER A 181 7.12 -4.38 20.22
CA SER A 181 6.25 -4.08 19.09
C SER A 181 6.50 -5.06 17.94
N SER A 182 5.50 -5.87 17.59
CA SER A 182 5.35 -6.43 16.23
C SER A 182 3.90 -6.89 16.02
N VAL A 183 3.12 -6.09 15.31
CA VAL A 183 1.76 -6.47 14.87
C VAL A 183 1.92 -7.09 13.48
N ALA A 184 2.00 -8.43 13.46
CA ALA A 184 2.04 -9.24 12.25
C ALA A 184 0.68 -9.23 11.53
N ARG A 185 0.75 -9.21 10.20
CA ARG A 185 -0.37 -9.20 9.25
C ARG A 185 -0.66 -10.64 8.82
N ALA A 186 -1.92 -11.06 8.83
CA ALA A 186 -2.36 -12.30 8.19
C ALA A 186 -2.97 -11.98 6.82
N ASP A 187 -2.54 -12.71 5.78
CA ASP A 187 -3.15 -12.73 4.45
C ASP A 187 -3.82 -14.10 4.23
N THR A 188 -5.07 -14.07 3.76
CA THR A 188 -5.92 -15.22 3.43
C THR A 188 -5.64 -15.70 2.00
N VAL A 189 -5.29 -16.98 1.82
CA VAL A 189 -5.38 -17.68 0.52
C VAL A 189 -6.40 -18.80 0.65
N VAL A 190 -7.45 -18.71 -0.17
CA VAL A 190 -8.52 -19.71 -0.30
C VAL A 190 -8.07 -20.79 -1.29
N THR A 191 -8.08 -22.05 -0.89
CA THR A 191 -8.36 -23.18 -1.81
C THR A 191 -9.21 -24.21 -1.08
N ALA A 192 -10.40 -24.45 -1.64
CA ALA A 192 -11.37 -25.42 -1.16
C ALA A 192 -11.02 -26.83 -1.63
N THR A 193 -10.91 -27.79 -0.71
CA THR A 193 -11.34 -29.18 -0.93
C THR A 193 -11.96 -29.71 0.36
N ALA A 194 -12.99 -30.54 0.21
CA ALA A 194 -13.98 -30.84 1.25
C ALA A 194 -13.56 -31.96 2.24
N ARG A 195 -14.16 -31.87 3.46
CA ARG A 195 -14.46 -32.91 4.49
C ARG A 195 -13.42 -33.09 5.63
N PRO A 196 -13.79 -33.53 6.87
CA PRO A 196 -15.01 -33.43 7.73
C PRO A 196 -14.78 -32.48 8.96
N PRO A 197 -15.75 -32.26 9.91
CA PRO A 197 -15.61 -31.19 10.90
C PRO A 197 -14.69 -31.55 12.06
N LEU A 198 -13.63 -30.76 12.28
CA LEU A 198 -12.92 -30.69 13.56
C LEU A 198 -13.60 -29.64 14.44
N VAL A 199 -14.02 -30.06 15.63
CA VAL A 199 -14.45 -29.17 16.71
C VAL A 199 -13.32 -28.18 17.00
N GLY A 200 -13.54 -26.89 16.73
CA GLY A 200 -12.64 -25.79 17.12
C GLY A 200 -12.00 -24.97 15.98
N ALA A 201 -12.30 -25.23 14.70
CA ALA A 201 -11.86 -24.35 13.62
C ALA A 201 -12.68 -23.04 13.64
N VAL A 202 -12.03 -21.91 13.91
CA VAL A 202 -12.66 -20.58 13.78
C VAL A 202 -13.04 -20.37 12.31
N ASP A 203 -14.31 -20.04 12.05
CA ASP A 203 -14.79 -19.73 10.70
C ASP A 203 -13.87 -18.66 10.06
N PRO A 204 -13.29 -18.91 8.86
CA PRO A 204 -12.44 -17.95 8.19
C PRO A 204 -13.03 -16.55 8.07
N ALA A 205 -14.35 -16.44 7.89
CA ALA A 205 -15.05 -15.16 7.82
C ALA A 205 -15.08 -14.43 9.18
N VAL A 206 -15.16 -15.19 10.28
CA VAL A 206 -15.06 -14.67 11.65
C VAL A 206 -13.62 -14.21 11.95
N ALA A 207 -12.63 -14.98 11.52
CA ALA A 207 -11.22 -14.60 11.68
C ALA A 207 -10.88 -13.31 10.90
N GLU A 208 -11.34 -13.20 9.65
CA GLU A 208 -11.20 -12.00 8.82
C GLU A 208 -11.88 -10.77 9.48
N ALA A 209 -13.11 -10.92 9.94
CA ALA A 209 -13.85 -9.86 10.63
C ALA A 209 -13.16 -9.42 11.95
N THR A 210 -12.57 -10.36 12.69
CA THR A 210 -11.78 -10.06 13.89
C THR A 210 -10.51 -9.28 13.57
N ALA A 211 -9.78 -9.68 12.52
CA ALA A 211 -8.58 -8.99 12.08
C ALA A 211 -8.88 -7.60 11.54
N PHE A 212 -9.98 -7.45 10.81
CA PHE A 212 -10.49 -6.17 10.33
C PHE A 212 -10.82 -5.24 11.51
N GLU A 213 -11.55 -5.73 12.52
CA GLU A 213 -11.90 -4.94 13.70
C GLU A 213 -10.67 -4.42 14.44
N ARG A 214 -9.65 -5.26 14.66
CA ARG A 214 -8.38 -4.84 15.27
C ARG A 214 -7.69 -3.74 14.47
N ARG A 215 -7.80 -3.76 13.13
CA ARG A 215 -7.22 -2.71 12.26
C ARG A 215 -7.95 -1.39 12.43
N VAL A 216 -9.28 -1.42 12.45
CA VAL A 216 -10.09 -0.22 12.72
C VAL A 216 -9.75 0.34 14.10
N GLU A 217 -9.71 -0.52 15.13
CA GLU A 217 -9.35 -0.13 16.49
C GLU A 217 -7.95 0.47 16.59
N ALA A 218 -6.96 -0.11 15.92
CA ALA A 218 -5.59 0.42 15.88
C ALA A 218 -5.52 1.83 15.29
N VAL A 219 -6.33 2.16 14.29
CA VAL A 219 -6.35 3.50 13.67
C VAL A 219 -7.14 4.49 14.53
N VAL A 220 -8.30 4.08 15.06
CA VAL A 220 -9.10 4.92 15.96
C VAL A 220 -8.31 5.30 17.22
N THR A 221 -7.49 4.38 17.74
CA THR A 221 -6.69 4.61 18.97
C THR A 221 -5.31 5.20 18.70
N GLY A 222 -4.60 4.67 17.70
CA GLY A 222 -3.23 5.04 17.36
C GLY A 222 -3.12 6.27 16.45
N GLY A 223 -4.22 6.66 15.81
CA GLY A 223 -4.26 7.76 14.87
C GLY A 223 -3.91 7.36 13.43
N GLY A 224 -4.12 8.29 12.50
CA GLY A 224 -3.78 8.13 11.09
C GLY A 224 -5.00 7.99 10.16
N LEU A 225 -4.75 7.56 8.93
CA LEU A 225 -5.77 7.51 7.86
C LEU A 225 -6.03 6.07 7.43
N LEU A 226 -7.31 5.67 7.38
CA LEU A 226 -7.73 4.35 6.93
C LEU A 226 -8.83 4.46 5.88
N SER A 227 -8.61 3.88 4.70
CA SER A 227 -9.60 3.82 3.63
C SER A 227 -10.36 2.48 3.67
N LEU A 228 -11.67 2.54 3.88
CA LEU A 228 -12.53 1.37 3.95
C LEU A 228 -13.34 1.23 2.67
N LEU A 229 -13.11 0.13 1.95
CA LEU A 229 -13.90 -0.24 0.77
C LEU A 229 -15.16 -0.96 1.22
N VAL A 230 -16.32 -0.35 0.94
CA VAL A 230 -17.63 -0.86 1.34
C VAL A 230 -18.49 -1.08 0.11
N ASP A 231 -19.25 -2.17 0.08
CA ASP A 231 -20.36 -2.28 -0.87
C ASP A 231 -21.29 -1.08 -0.64
N GLY A 232 -21.58 -0.31 -1.69
CA GLY A 232 -22.39 0.91 -1.58
C GLY A 232 -23.77 0.67 -0.97
N ARG A 233 -24.31 -0.55 -1.06
CA ARG A 233 -25.60 -0.93 -0.44
C ARG A 233 -25.51 -1.10 1.07
N LEU A 234 -24.30 -1.27 1.60
CA LEU A 234 -24.02 -1.54 3.02
C LEU A 234 -23.29 -0.36 3.69
N LEU A 235 -23.26 0.81 3.05
CA LEU A 235 -22.57 1.99 3.57
C LEU A 235 -23.14 2.40 4.94
N ASP A 236 -24.47 2.42 5.07
CA ASP A 236 -25.16 2.76 6.31
C ASP A 236 -24.96 1.72 7.42
N ASP A 237 -24.81 0.44 7.06
CA ASP A 237 -24.42 -0.61 8.02
C ASP A 237 -23.00 -0.36 8.53
N ALA A 238 -22.06 -0.04 7.62
CA ALA A 238 -20.68 0.24 7.99
C ALA A 238 -20.56 1.48 8.90
N ILE A 239 -21.30 2.56 8.60
CA ILE A 239 -21.35 3.75 9.44
C ILE A 239 -21.84 3.40 10.85
N ARG A 240 -22.95 2.64 10.96
CA ARG A 240 -23.49 2.21 12.25
C ARG A 240 -22.50 1.38 13.06
N GLU A 241 -21.78 0.46 12.42
CA GLU A 241 -20.76 -0.34 13.11
C GLU A 241 -19.53 0.49 13.51
N LEU A 242 -19.17 1.52 12.76
CA LEU A 242 -18.09 2.47 13.14
C LEU A 242 -18.47 3.39 14.30
N GLN A 243 -19.76 3.70 14.47
CA GLN A 243 -20.27 4.52 15.57
C GLN A 243 -20.17 3.86 16.96
N ARG A 244 -19.72 2.60 17.03
CA ARG A 244 -19.38 1.94 18.30
C ARG A 244 -18.14 2.55 18.96
N TRP A 245 -17.29 3.20 18.17
CA TRP A 245 -16.20 4.03 18.65
C TRP A 245 -16.65 5.49 18.76
N PRO A 246 -15.98 6.33 19.58
CA PRO A 246 -16.28 7.76 19.68
C PRO A 246 -15.81 8.51 18.43
N VAL A 247 -16.55 8.37 17.34
CA VAL A 247 -16.23 8.94 16.02
C VAL A 247 -17.29 9.96 15.60
N THR A 248 -16.87 10.95 14.83
CA THR A 248 -17.75 11.94 14.19
C THR A 248 -17.92 11.59 12.72
N VAL A 249 -19.13 11.26 12.30
CA VAL A 249 -19.44 10.97 10.90
C VAL A 249 -19.67 12.29 10.15
N VAL A 250 -18.97 12.47 9.04
CA VAL A 250 -18.98 13.70 8.23
C VAL A 250 -19.29 13.35 6.79
N ASP A 251 -20.33 13.99 6.25
CA ASP A 251 -20.56 14.09 4.82
C ASP A 251 -19.64 15.18 4.25
N LEU A 252 -18.55 14.78 3.57
CA LEU A 252 -17.55 15.74 3.13
C LEU A 252 -18.07 16.62 1.99
N ASP A 253 -18.82 16.06 1.04
CA ASP A 253 -19.43 16.82 -0.05
C ASP A 253 -20.36 17.91 0.49
N ALA A 254 -21.14 17.63 1.53
CA ALA A 254 -21.99 18.63 2.19
C ALA A 254 -21.18 19.76 2.86
N VAL A 255 -20.03 19.44 3.48
CA VAL A 255 -19.13 20.44 4.06
C VAL A 255 -18.52 21.32 2.97
N ILE A 256 -18.06 20.72 1.87
CA ILE A 256 -17.51 21.45 0.71
C ILE A 256 -18.56 22.38 0.11
N VAL A 257 -19.78 21.89 -0.12
CA VAL A 257 -20.88 22.71 -0.67
C VAL A 257 -21.21 23.90 0.23
N ARG A 258 -21.22 23.71 1.56
CA ARG A 258 -21.46 24.79 2.52
C ARG A 258 -20.36 25.85 2.47
N ALA A 259 -19.09 25.43 2.51
CA ALA A 259 -17.96 26.35 2.40
C ALA A 259 -17.95 27.10 1.06
N CYS A 260 -18.32 26.44 -0.04
CA CYS A 260 -18.46 27.08 -1.35
C CYS A 260 -19.59 28.11 -1.37
N ARG A 261 -20.70 27.86 -0.68
CA ARG A 261 -21.81 28.81 -0.57
C ARG A 261 -21.39 30.06 0.20
N GLU A 262 -20.66 29.88 1.30
CA GLU A 262 -20.11 30.98 2.09
C GLU A 262 -19.11 31.81 1.27
N ALA A 263 -18.19 31.16 0.55
CA ALA A 263 -17.23 31.81 -0.34
C ALA A 263 -17.92 32.54 -1.51
N ALA A 264 -18.94 31.94 -2.13
CA ALA A 264 -19.71 32.61 -3.19
C ALA A 264 -20.42 33.86 -2.66
N SER A 265 -21.02 33.76 -1.47
CA SER A 265 -21.71 34.87 -0.82
C SER A 265 -20.76 36.01 -0.47
N SER A 266 -19.55 35.73 0.04
CA SER A 266 -18.57 36.77 0.37
C SER A 266 -18.05 37.50 -0.88
N MET A 267 -18.04 36.82 -2.02
CA MET A 267 -17.68 37.38 -3.33
C MET A 267 -18.87 38.05 -4.06
N GLY A 268 -20.07 38.05 -3.48
CA GLY A 268 -21.29 38.58 -4.10
C GLY A 268 -21.77 37.77 -5.32
N VAL A 269 -21.36 36.51 -5.44
CA VAL A 269 -21.77 35.61 -6.53
C VAL A 269 -23.05 34.88 -6.14
N ALA A 270 -24.10 35.04 -6.95
CA ALA A 270 -25.36 34.35 -6.73
C ALA A 270 -25.20 32.82 -6.93
N TRP A 271 -25.83 32.03 -6.04
CA TRP A 271 -25.64 30.57 -6.03
C TRP A 271 -26.13 29.87 -7.31
N ASP A 272 -27.12 30.44 -8.00
CA ASP A 272 -27.59 29.92 -9.28
C ASP A 272 -26.51 29.96 -10.37
N ILE A 273 -25.59 30.94 -10.30
CA ILE A 273 -24.46 31.04 -11.22
C ILE A 273 -23.47 29.90 -10.97
N VAL A 274 -23.24 29.56 -9.69
CA VAL A 274 -22.40 28.42 -9.28
C VAL A 274 -22.98 27.12 -9.81
N LEU A 275 -24.30 26.90 -9.64
CA LEU A 275 -24.98 25.71 -10.15
C LEU A 275 -24.94 25.61 -11.67
N ARG A 276 -25.14 26.73 -12.39
CA ARG A 276 -24.99 26.77 -13.85
C ARG A 276 -23.58 26.47 -14.31
N ALA A 277 -22.57 26.99 -13.60
CA ALA A 277 -21.17 26.67 -13.87
C ALA A 277 -20.83 25.20 -13.54
N ASP A 278 -21.56 24.56 -12.61
CA ASP A 278 -21.39 23.13 -12.32
C ASP A 278 -21.96 22.22 -13.40
N ALA A 279 -23.09 22.62 -13.97
CA ALA A 279 -23.77 21.90 -15.06
C ALA A 279 -23.09 22.10 -16.43
N ASP A 280 -22.15 23.04 -16.54
CA ASP A 280 -21.45 23.35 -17.79
C ASP A 280 -20.37 22.31 -18.13
N GLU A 281 -19.92 22.29 -19.39
CA GLU A 281 -19.00 21.27 -19.90
C GLU A 281 -17.63 21.29 -19.18
N PRO A 282 -17.03 20.11 -18.92
CA PRO A 282 -15.65 20.02 -18.44
C PRO A 282 -14.70 20.79 -19.35
N GLY A 283 -13.90 21.71 -18.79
CA GLY A 283 -12.97 22.55 -19.53
C GLY A 283 -13.51 23.91 -19.96
N SER A 284 -14.80 24.20 -19.75
CA SER A 284 -15.37 25.53 -20.01
C SER A 284 -14.75 26.61 -19.11
N LYS A 285 -14.86 27.88 -19.53
CA LYS A 285 -14.44 29.02 -18.68
C LYS A 285 -15.24 29.09 -17.37
N ALA A 286 -16.53 28.75 -17.40
CA ALA A 286 -17.37 28.74 -16.20
C ALA A 286 -16.92 27.63 -15.24
N ARG A 287 -16.64 26.43 -15.76
CA ARG A 287 -16.06 25.31 -15.01
C ARG A 287 -14.72 25.67 -14.37
N GLY A 288 -13.85 26.35 -15.11
CA GLY A 288 -12.56 26.82 -14.59
C GLY A 288 -12.69 27.86 -13.47
N ARG A 289 -13.68 28.76 -13.55
CA ARG A 289 -13.99 29.71 -12.47
C ARG A 289 -14.55 29.01 -11.23
N LEU A 290 -15.43 28.03 -11.42
CA LEU A 290 -15.95 27.22 -10.33
C LEU A 290 -14.86 26.43 -9.62
N ALA A 291 -13.93 25.82 -10.35
CA ALA A 291 -12.79 25.13 -9.76
C ALA A 291 -11.93 26.06 -8.89
N ARG A 292 -11.77 27.34 -9.28
CA ARG A 292 -11.08 28.36 -8.46
C ARG A 292 -11.86 28.71 -7.20
N LEU A 293 -13.19 28.89 -7.30
CA LEU A 293 -14.04 29.14 -6.13
C LEU A 293 -13.94 27.99 -5.13
N ILE A 294 -13.97 26.74 -5.60
CA ILE A 294 -13.83 25.55 -4.74
C ILE A 294 -12.45 25.52 -4.09
N ALA A 295 -11.39 25.76 -4.87
CA ALA A 295 -10.02 25.82 -4.32
C ALA A 295 -9.89 26.89 -3.22
N GLU A 296 -10.55 28.05 -3.39
CA GLU A 296 -10.59 29.12 -2.40
C GLU A 296 -11.37 28.71 -1.13
N ALA A 297 -12.39 27.87 -1.26
CA ALA A 297 -13.18 27.38 -0.13
C ALA A 297 -12.48 26.24 0.65
N MET A 298 -11.55 25.51 0.04
CA MET A 298 -10.92 24.33 0.65
C MET A 298 -10.15 24.59 1.95
N PRO A 299 -9.43 25.72 2.16
CA PRO A 299 -8.83 26.03 3.45
C PRO A 299 -9.85 26.08 4.60
N SER A 300 -11.05 26.63 4.37
CA SER A 300 -12.12 26.64 5.37
C SER A 300 -12.63 25.22 5.67
N VAL A 301 -12.77 24.38 4.63
CA VAL A 301 -13.13 22.96 4.81
C VAL A 301 -12.11 22.24 5.68
N GLU A 302 -10.81 22.44 5.42
CA GLU A 302 -9.74 21.81 6.21
C GLU A 302 -9.80 22.23 7.68
N VAL A 303 -9.96 23.52 7.97
CA VAL A 303 -10.11 24.03 9.34
C VAL A 303 -11.33 23.42 10.02
N GLN A 304 -12.49 23.40 9.36
CA GLN A 304 -13.71 22.80 9.90
C GLN A 304 -13.52 21.33 10.27
N LEU A 305 -12.80 20.56 9.45
CA LEU A 305 -12.51 19.15 9.76
C LEU A 305 -11.55 19.01 10.95
N ILE A 306 -10.50 19.83 11.02
CA ILE A 306 -9.55 19.79 12.14
C ILE A 306 -10.24 20.14 13.46
N ASP A 307 -11.13 21.14 13.45
CA ASP A 307 -11.83 21.65 14.63
C ASP A 307 -12.81 20.63 15.22
N LEU A 308 -13.38 19.73 14.41
CA LEU A 308 -14.24 18.64 14.91
C LEU A 308 -13.51 17.72 15.89
N SER A 309 -12.18 17.67 15.84
CA SER A 309 -11.31 16.93 16.76
C SER A 309 -11.56 15.41 16.79
N GLY A 310 -10.65 14.65 17.40
CA GLY A 310 -10.82 13.20 17.60
C GLY A 310 -10.74 12.39 16.31
N VAL A 311 -11.70 11.49 16.10
CA VAL A 311 -11.71 10.57 14.96
C VAL A 311 -12.88 10.88 14.04
N LEU A 312 -12.59 11.13 12.77
CA LEU A 312 -13.60 11.41 11.76
C LEU A 312 -13.85 10.20 10.87
N VAL A 313 -15.11 9.95 10.54
CA VAL A 313 -15.51 9.04 9.47
C VAL A 313 -15.99 9.91 8.31
N LEU A 314 -15.22 9.98 7.24
CA LEU A 314 -15.51 10.82 6.07
C LEU A 314 -16.19 9.97 4.99
N GLY A 315 -17.47 10.26 4.73
CA GLY A 315 -18.22 9.74 3.58
C GLY A 315 -18.38 10.80 2.49
N ASN A 316 -18.97 10.43 1.36
CA ASN A 316 -19.27 11.32 0.21
C ASN A 316 -18.07 12.18 -0.17
N LEU A 317 -17.11 11.57 -0.86
CA LEU A 317 -15.81 12.17 -1.20
C LEU A 317 -15.73 12.61 -2.67
N GLY A 318 -16.84 12.51 -3.42
CA GLY A 318 -16.84 12.63 -4.87
C GLY A 318 -16.43 14.01 -5.38
N LEU A 319 -16.78 15.08 -4.64
CA LEU A 319 -16.38 16.44 -5.00
C LEU A 319 -14.85 16.64 -4.93
N LEU A 320 -14.14 15.89 -4.07
CA LEU A 320 -12.67 15.95 -4.06
C LEU A 320 -12.09 15.46 -5.39
N ALA A 321 -12.58 14.34 -5.91
CA ALA A 321 -12.10 13.81 -7.18
C ALA A 321 -12.55 14.69 -8.36
N ARG A 322 -13.83 15.04 -8.40
CA ARG A 322 -14.43 15.86 -9.49
C ARG A 322 -13.72 17.21 -9.69
N TYR A 323 -13.18 17.80 -8.63
CA TYR A 323 -12.53 19.11 -8.66
C TYR A 323 -11.02 19.08 -8.36
N GLY A 324 -10.40 17.90 -8.36
CA GLY A 324 -8.95 17.77 -8.19
C GLY A 324 -8.44 18.20 -6.80
N GLN A 325 -9.26 18.08 -5.77
CA GLN A 325 -8.96 18.47 -4.38
C GLN A 325 -8.50 17.30 -3.50
N LEU A 326 -8.11 16.15 -4.10
CA LEU A 326 -7.59 14.98 -3.37
C LEU A 326 -6.37 15.30 -2.49
N GLY A 327 -5.63 16.37 -2.77
CA GLY A 327 -4.54 16.85 -1.92
C GLY A 327 -4.96 17.24 -0.49
N LEU A 328 -6.26 17.41 -0.21
CA LEU A 328 -6.77 17.55 1.16
C LEU A 328 -6.37 16.34 2.03
N LEU A 329 -6.41 15.12 1.47
CA LEU A 329 -6.12 13.91 2.24
C LEU A 329 -4.68 13.87 2.75
N ASP A 330 -3.71 14.33 1.95
CA ASP A 330 -2.30 14.43 2.36
C ASP A 330 -2.09 15.49 3.44
N ARG A 331 -2.85 16.60 3.37
CA ARG A 331 -2.81 17.65 4.41
C ARG A 331 -3.40 17.15 5.72
N LEU A 332 -4.56 16.49 5.70
CA LEU A 332 -5.12 15.84 6.89
C LEU A 332 -4.16 14.82 7.51
N ARG A 333 -3.47 14.02 6.68
CA ARG A 333 -2.43 13.09 7.17
C ARG A 333 -1.30 13.82 7.88
N THR A 334 -0.84 14.93 7.31
CA THR A 334 0.20 15.75 7.92
C THR A 334 -0.25 16.30 9.27
N GLN A 335 -1.51 16.74 9.39
CA GLN A 335 -2.08 17.20 10.65
C GLN A 335 -2.11 16.09 11.71
N MET A 336 -2.50 14.88 11.33
CA MET A 336 -2.56 13.72 12.24
C MET A 336 -1.17 13.18 12.67
N LEU A 337 -0.11 13.50 11.93
CA LEU A 337 1.27 13.20 12.36
C LEU A 337 1.75 14.15 13.47
N GLY A 338 1.13 15.32 13.60
CA GLY A 338 1.36 16.25 14.70
C GLY A 338 0.56 15.88 15.96
N ASN A 339 0.78 16.60 17.05
CA ASN A 339 0.00 16.47 18.28
C ASN A 339 -1.30 17.30 18.23
N GLY A 340 -1.96 17.35 17.06
CA GLY A 340 -3.17 18.13 16.82
C GLY A 340 -4.43 17.50 17.42
N PRO A 341 -5.56 18.24 17.42
CA PRO A 341 -6.84 17.74 17.94
C PRO A 341 -7.43 16.62 17.07
N LEU A 342 -7.20 16.66 15.75
CA LEU A 342 -7.57 15.60 14.82
C LEU A 342 -6.59 14.43 14.94
N ARG A 343 -7.11 13.27 15.36
CA ARG A 343 -6.33 12.06 15.65
C ARG A 343 -6.36 11.05 14.53
N ALA A 344 -7.53 10.80 13.95
CA ALA A 344 -7.70 9.81 12.89
C ALA A 344 -8.78 10.19 11.88
N CYS A 345 -8.64 9.70 10.65
CA CYS A 345 -9.64 9.80 9.60
C CYS A 345 -9.89 8.41 8.99
N VAL A 346 -11.14 7.98 9.01
CA VAL A 346 -11.61 6.77 8.32
C VAL A 346 -12.39 7.21 7.09
N LEU A 347 -11.88 6.93 5.90
CA LEU A 347 -12.55 7.24 4.63
C LEU A 347 -13.48 6.08 4.26
N LEU A 348 -14.74 6.37 4.00
CA LEU A 348 -15.69 5.39 3.47
C LEU A 348 -15.78 5.51 1.95
N LEU A 349 -15.39 4.45 1.26
CA LEU A 349 -15.29 4.39 -0.19
C LEU A 349 -16.24 3.33 -0.72
N PRO A 350 -17.34 3.72 -1.39
CA PRO A 350 -18.17 2.79 -2.12
C PRO A 350 -17.34 2.08 -3.19
N ALA A 351 -17.29 0.75 -3.15
CA ALA A 351 -16.58 -0.06 -4.12
C ALA A 351 -17.32 -1.37 -4.37
N ASP A 352 -17.28 -1.85 -5.62
CA ASP A 352 -17.72 -3.19 -5.95
C ASP A 352 -16.73 -4.26 -5.44
N GLU A 353 -17.10 -5.54 -5.53
CA GLU A 353 -16.24 -6.66 -5.12
C GLU A 353 -15.00 -6.84 -6.02
N GLN A 354 -14.92 -6.15 -7.16
CA GLN A 354 -13.86 -6.29 -8.17
C GLN A 354 -12.76 -5.23 -8.04
N GLY A 355 -12.99 -4.16 -7.27
CA GLY A 355 -11.99 -3.14 -6.99
C GLY A 355 -10.81 -3.66 -6.15
N ASP A 356 -9.63 -3.72 -6.76
CA ASP A 356 -8.39 -4.16 -6.11
C ASP A 356 -7.66 -3.04 -5.34
N ARG A 357 -8.13 -1.78 -5.43
CA ARG A 357 -7.50 -0.61 -4.81
C ARG A 357 -8.53 0.46 -4.43
N PRO A 358 -8.26 1.29 -3.40
CA PRO A 358 -9.17 2.37 -3.03
C PRO A 358 -9.16 3.50 -4.05
N GLN A 359 -10.36 3.86 -4.51
CA GLN A 359 -10.57 4.93 -5.48
C GLN A 359 -11.74 5.82 -5.05
N ILE A 360 -11.70 7.07 -5.47
CA ILE A 360 -12.78 8.05 -5.37
C ILE A 360 -13.10 8.48 -6.80
N ASP A 361 -14.30 8.16 -7.29
CA ASP A 361 -14.72 8.44 -8.68
C ASP A 361 -13.65 8.11 -9.74
N GLY A 362 -13.10 6.90 -9.66
CA GLY A 362 -12.06 6.40 -10.59
C GLY A 362 -10.65 6.93 -10.34
N HIS A 363 -10.45 7.84 -9.39
CA HIS A 363 -9.15 8.38 -9.03
C HIS A 363 -8.57 7.63 -7.82
N ALA A 364 -7.34 7.15 -7.92
CA ALA A 364 -6.68 6.47 -6.81
C ALA A 364 -6.52 7.42 -5.61
N VAL A 365 -6.81 6.92 -4.41
CA VAL A 365 -6.53 7.66 -3.18
C VAL A 365 -5.01 7.80 -3.00
N PRO A 366 -4.47 9.02 -2.77
CA PRO A 366 -3.03 9.24 -2.66
C PRO A 366 -2.35 8.50 -1.50
N ALA A 367 -1.07 8.18 -1.68
CA ALA A 367 -0.15 7.74 -0.63
C ALA A 367 -0.64 6.56 0.23
N LEU A 368 -1.28 5.56 -0.37
CA LEU A 368 -1.74 4.37 0.34
C LEU A 368 -0.65 3.31 0.49
N THR A 369 -0.34 2.94 1.73
CA THR A 369 0.31 1.68 2.06
C THR A 369 -0.76 0.58 2.25
N PRO A 370 -0.41 -0.72 2.16
CA PRO A 370 -1.39 -1.79 2.34
C PRO A 370 -1.99 -1.87 3.76
N ASN A 371 -1.52 -1.07 4.73
CA ASN A 371 -2.11 -0.99 6.08
C ASN A 371 -3.17 0.11 6.19
N GLU A 372 -3.20 1.03 5.23
CA GLU A 372 -4.04 2.22 5.25
C GLU A 372 -5.30 2.03 4.42
N TRP A 373 -5.59 0.79 4.04
CA TRP A 373 -6.88 0.42 3.50
C TRP A 373 -7.27 -1.02 3.84
N ALA A 374 -8.57 -1.28 3.78
CA ALA A 374 -9.15 -2.60 3.92
C ALA A 374 -10.52 -2.65 3.24
N ARG A 375 -10.92 -3.84 2.79
CA ARG A 375 -12.31 -4.11 2.43
C ARG A 375 -13.08 -4.47 3.69
N VAL A 376 -14.29 -3.94 3.83
CA VAL A 376 -15.15 -4.23 4.97
C VAL A 376 -15.77 -5.63 4.82
N PRO A 377 -15.45 -6.61 5.69
CA PRO A 377 -15.98 -7.96 5.58
C PRO A 377 -17.48 -7.99 5.91
N ARG A 378 -18.26 -8.75 5.15
CA ARG A 378 -19.70 -8.93 5.45
C ARG A 378 -19.94 -9.54 6.83
N ALA A 379 -19.05 -10.42 7.29
CA ALA A 379 -19.13 -11.02 8.62
C ALA A 379 -18.94 -9.99 9.75
N TRP A 380 -18.13 -8.93 9.50
CA TRP A 380 -17.96 -7.82 10.44
C TRP A 380 -19.22 -6.97 10.54
N LEU A 381 -19.83 -6.65 9.39
CA LEU A 381 -21.11 -5.92 9.32
C LEU A 381 -22.26 -6.68 9.98
N LYS A 382 -22.25 -8.01 9.89
CA LYS A 382 -23.21 -8.89 10.57
C LYS A 382 -22.84 -9.18 12.03
N ASN A 383 -21.75 -8.60 12.53
CA ASN A 383 -21.24 -8.78 13.89
C ASN A 383 -21.01 -10.26 14.30
N LEU A 384 -20.68 -11.12 13.34
CA LEU A 384 -20.53 -12.57 13.59
C LEU A 384 -19.31 -12.89 14.44
N HIS A 385 -18.27 -12.06 14.37
CA HIS A 385 -17.02 -12.25 15.09
C HIS A 385 -17.11 -12.02 16.59
N ARG A 386 -18.11 -11.27 17.05
CA ARG A 386 -18.34 -11.06 18.50
C ARG A 386 -19.31 -12.08 19.08
N GLY A 387 -20.21 -12.63 18.28
CA GLY A 387 -21.14 -13.66 18.72
C GLY A 387 -20.49 -15.02 18.98
N ALA A 388 -19.37 -15.32 18.31
CA ALA A 388 -18.60 -16.56 18.52
C ALA A 388 -17.71 -16.54 19.78
N ALA A 389 -17.62 -15.41 20.48
CA ALA A 389 -16.83 -15.23 21.71
C ALA A 389 -17.67 -15.31 22.99
N ALA A 390 -18.99 -15.59 22.89
CA ALA A 390 -19.93 -15.69 24.00
C ALA A 390 -20.19 -17.14 24.41
#